data_AF-V6K887-F1
#
_entry.id   AF-V6K887-F1
#
_cell.length_a   1.000
_cell.length_b   1.000
_cell.length_c   1.000
_cell.angle_alpha   90.00
_cell.angle_beta   90.00
_cell.angle_gamma   90.00
#
_symmetry.space_group_name_H-M   'P 1'
#
loop_
_entity.id
_entity.type
_entity.pdbx_description
1 polymer ?
#
loop_
_entity_poly.entity_id
_entity_poly.type
_entity_poly.pdbx_seq_one_letter_code
_entity_poly.pdbx_strand_id
1 'polypeptide(L)' 'MGAGNRNRVFHLMAADPERAWRPREVTLALGIHSAASFATQMSQWAVEGLLKKIAYGTYTLADAWKTTLLTDGDGA' A
#
# COMPACT_ATOMS: atom_id res chain seq x y z
N MET A 1 12.82 4.13 10.98
CA MET A 1 12.04 3.00 11.55
C MET A 1 10.59 3.19 11.10
N GLY A 2 10.15 2.46 10.07
CA GLY A 2 8.83 2.70 9.42
C GLY A 2 8.61 1.91 8.12
N ALA A 3 9.68 1.42 7.49
CA ALA A 3 9.61 0.63 6.25
C ALA A 3 8.91 -0.73 6.42
N GLY A 4 8.97 -1.34 7.61
CA GLY A 4 8.41 -2.69 7.84
C GLY A 4 6.88 -2.75 7.73
N ASN A 5 6.18 -1.70 8.16
CA ASN A 5 4.72 -1.66 8.06
C ASN A 5 4.28 -1.43 6.60
N ARG A 6 4.96 -0.51 5.90
CA ARG A 6 4.72 -0.23 4.49
C ARG A 6 4.86 -1.50 3.62
N ASN A 7 5.93 -2.27 3.82
CA ASN A 7 6.13 -3.48 3.01
C ASN A 7 5.05 -4.53 3.26
N ARG A 8 4.65 -4.72 4.53
CA ARG A 8 3.53 -5.62 4.89
C ARG A 8 2.21 -5.21 4.25
N VAL A 9 1.91 -3.92 4.23
CA VAL A 9 0.72 -3.37 3.55
C VAL A 9 0.74 -3.72 2.08
N PHE A 10 1.84 -3.43 1.40
CA PHE A 10 1.88 -3.67 -0.03
C PHE A 10 1.87 -5.17 -0.37
N HIS A 11 2.51 -6.03 0.43
CA HIS A 11 2.38 -7.48 0.29
C HIS A 11 0.93 -7.96 0.47
N LEU A 12 0.20 -7.41 1.45
CA LEU A 12 -1.23 -7.72 1.64
C LEU A 12 -2.05 -7.25 0.43
N MET A 13 -1.80 -6.05 -0.08
CA MET A 13 -2.48 -5.51 -1.25
C MET A 13 -2.10 -6.23 -2.54
N ALA A 14 -0.89 -6.78 -2.63
CA ALA A 14 -0.39 -7.55 -3.77
C ALA A 14 -0.98 -8.96 -3.85
N ALA A 15 -1.51 -9.50 -2.75
CA ALA A 15 -2.28 -10.73 -2.77
C ALA A 15 -3.55 -10.58 -3.62
N ASP A 16 -4.16 -9.39 -3.61
CA ASP A 16 -5.35 -9.04 -4.41
C ASP A 16 -5.21 -7.62 -5.00
N PRO A 17 -4.46 -7.44 -6.09
CA PRO A 17 -4.14 -6.12 -6.64
C PRO A 17 -5.33 -5.45 -7.33
N GLU A 18 -6.29 -6.23 -7.83
CA GLU A 18 -7.54 -5.74 -8.42
C GLU A 18 -8.55 -5.31 -7.35
N ARG A 19 -8.33 -5.70 -6.10
CA ARG A 19 -9.22 -5.34 -4.99
C ARG A 19 -8.98 -3.91 -4.56
N ALA A 20 -10.08 -3.23 -4.34
CA ALA A 20 -10.14 -1.91 -3.75
C ALA A 20 -9.89 -1.97 -2.23
N TRP A 21 -8.78 -1.42 -1.76
CA TRP A 21 -8.41 -1.43 -0.34
C TRP A 21 -8.72 -0.11 0.35
N ARG A 22 -9.42 -0.19 1.49
CA ARG A 22 -9.63 0.98 2.37
C ARG A 22 -8.59 1.01 3.50
N PRO A 23 -8.19 2.21 3.98
CA PRO A 23 -7.27 2.35 5.10
C PRO A 23 -7.68 1.50 6.29
N ARG A 24 -8.98 1.54 6.61
CA ARG A 24 -9.55 0.79 7.72
C ARG A 24 -9.41 -0.72 7.58
N GLU A 25 -9.62 -1.27 6.38
CA GLU A 25 -9.47 -2.71 6.14
C GLU A 25 -8.02 -3.15 6.28
N VAL A 26 -7.10 -2.38 5.72
CA VAL A 26 -5.67 -2.66 5.82
C VAL A 26 -5.18 -2.56 7.26
N THR A 27 -5.61 -1.52 8.00
CA THR A 27 -5.25 -1.40 9.42
C THR A 27 -5.83 -2.51 10.27
N LEU A 28 -7.04 -2.99 9.98
CA LEU A 28 -7.65 -4.11 10.70
C LEU A 28 -6.90 -5.41 10.41
N ALA A 29 -6.57 -5.68 9.15
CA ALA A 29 -5.83 -6.87 8.74
C ALA A 29 -4.41 -6.92 9.35
N LEU A 30 -3.78 -5.76 9.56
CA LEU A 30 -2.42 -5.66 10.10
C LEU A 30 -2.36 -5.33 11.60
N GLY A 31 -3.49 -5.14 12.27
CA GLY A 31 -3.54 -4.73 13.68
C GLY A 31 -2.95 -3.34 13.95
N ILE A 32 -3.03 -2.42 12.99
CA ILE A 32 -2.50 -1.06 13.12
C ILE A 32 -3.53 -0.19 13.85
N HIS A 33 -3.17 0.34 15.02
CA HIS A 33 -4.10 1.11 15.85
C HIS A 33 -4.41 2.52 15.31
N SER A 34 -3.54 3.12 14.48
CA SER A 34 -3.72 4.50 14.00
C SER A 34 -4.18 4.56 12.54
N ALA A 35 -5.48 4.44 12.31
CA ALA A 35 -6.09 4.53 10.97
C ALA A 35 -5.95 5.93 10.33
N ALA A 36 -5.92 7.00 11.13
CA ALA A 36 -5.79 8.37 10.64
C ALA A 36 -4.38 8.64 10.09
N SER A 37 -3.33 8.31 10.85
CA SER A 37 -1.95 8.41 10.36
C SER A 37 -1.70 7.46 9.19
N PHE A 38 -2.40 6.34 9.15
CA PHE A 38 -2.32 5.39 8.04
C PHE A 38 -2.96 5.93 6.75
N ALA A 39 -4.10 6.61 6.85
CA ALA A 39 -4.74 7.28 5.71
C ALA A 39 -3.85 8.37 5.10
N THR A 40 -3.12 9.13 5.93
CA THR A 40 -2.12 10.09 5.44
C THR A 40 -0.98 9.40 4.69
N GLN A 41 -0.45 8.31 5.24
CA GLN A 41 0.62 7.53 4.57
C GLN A 41 0.16 6.96 3.23
N MET A 42 -1.05 6.37 3.15
CA MET A 42 -1.57 5.89 1.87
C MET A 42 -1.82 7.02 0.87
N SER A 43 -2.18 8.21 1.34
CA SER A 43 -2.31 9.37 0.45
C SER A 43 -0.94 9.82 -0.07
N GLN A 44 0.11 9.78 0.76
CA GLN A 44 1.49 10.03 0.31
C GLN A 44 1.93 8.99 -0.72
N TRP A 45 1.72 7.70 -0.47
CA TRP A 45 2.05 6.63 -1.43
C TRP A 45 1.27 6.77 -2.75
N ALA A 46 0.05 7.30 -2.69
CA ALA A 46 -0.70 7.61 -3.90
C ALA A 46 -0.10 8.77 -4.70
N VAL A 47 0.42 9.79 -4.02
CA VAL A 47 1.15 10.91 -4.65
C VAL A 47 2.48 10.44 -5.22
N GLU A 48 3.19 9.54 -4.54
CA GLU A 48 4.43 8.92 -5.03
C GLU A 48 4.20 7.92 -6.20
N GLY A 49 2.95 7.63 -6.54
CA GLY A 49 2.61 6.68 -7.61
C GLY A 49 2.73 5.20 -7.22
N LEU A 50 2.89 4.90 -5.93
CA LEU A 50 2.90 3.53 -5.39
C LEU A 50 1.49 2.97 -5.18
N LEU A 51 0.52 3.85 -4.95
CA LEU A 51 -0.90 3.53 -4.89
C LEU A 51 -1.68 4.31 -5.95
N LYS A 52 -2.78 3.72 -6.42
CA LYS A 52 -3.74 4.42 -7.28
C LYS A 52 -5.03 4.65 -6.50
N LYS A 53 -5.35 5.92 -6.24
CA LYS A 53 -6.63 6.31 -5.63
C LYS A 53 -7.74 6.15 -6.66
N ILE A 54 -8.66 5.22 -6.41
CA ILE A 54 -9.78 4.93 -7.31
C ILE A 54 -11.08 5.60 -6.87
N ALA A 55 -11.23 5.86 -5.56
CA ALA A 55 -12.40 6.53 -4.99
C ALA A 55 -12.06 7.21 -3.66
N TYR A 56 -13.05 7.85 -3.03
CA TYR A 56 -12.89 8.48 -1.72
C TYR A 56 -12.49 7.43 -0.67
N GLY A 57 -11.29 7.58 -0.09
CA GLY A 57 -10.75 6.65 0.90
C GLY A 57 -10.48 5.24 0.39
N THR A 58 -10.34 5.05 -0.93
CA THR A 58 -10.16 3.73 -1.53
C THR A 58 -8.99 3.74 -2.51
N TYR A 59 -8.07 2.80 -2.32
CA TYR A 59 -6.79 2.73 -3.02
C TYR A 59 -6.58 1.33 -3.59
N THR A 60 -5.96 1.26 -4.75
CA THR A 60 -5.51 0.02 -5.39
C THR A 60 -4.00 0.05 -5.51
N LEU A 61 -3.39 -1.12 -5.65
CA LEU A 61 -1.95 -1.21 -5.80
C LEU A 61 -1.56 -0.63 -7.18
N ALA A 62 -0.58 0.28 -7.21
CA ALA A 62 -0.12 0.82 -8.48
C ALA A 62 0.81 -0.15 -9.19
N ASP A 63 0.80 -0.11 -10.51
CA ASP A 63 1.69 -0.93 -11.34
C ASP A 63 3.17 -0.60 -11.10
N ALA A 64 3.48 0.68 -10.86
CA ALA A 64 4.83 1.13 -10.56
C ALA A 64 5.45 0.45 -9.32
N TRP A 65 4.65 0.13 -8.30
CA TRP A 65 5.15 -0.61 -7.13
C TRP A 65 5.51 -2.06 -7.48
N LYS A 66 4.72 -2.72 -8.34
CA LYS A 66 5.03 -4.08 -8.82
C LYS A 66 6.36 -4.08 -9.60
N THR A 67 6.58 -3.06 -10.43
CA THR A 67 7.86 -2.88 -11.13
C THR A 67 9.02 -2.68 -10.16
N THR A 68 8.86 -1.90 -9.09
CA THR A 68 9.92 -1.75 -8.08
C THR A 68 10.28 -3.07 -7.42
N LEU A 69 9.34 -3.95 -7.08
CA LEU A 69 9.66 -5.28 -6.53
C LEU A 69 10.34 -6.22 -7.53
N LEU A 70 9.93 -6.15 -8.80
CA LEU A 70 10.55 -6.94 -9.88
C LEU A 70 11.97 -6.46 -10.18
N THR A 71 12.24 -5.16 -10.02
CA THR A 71 13.56 -4.54 -10.22
C THR A 71 14.46 -4.65 -8.98
N ASP A 72 13.91 -4.60 -7.76
CA ASP A 72 14.67 -4.73 -6.50
C ASP A 72 15.10 -6.18 -6.21
N GLY A 73 14.48 -7.17 -6.88
CA GLY A 73 14.82 -8.58 -6.79
C GLY A 73 15.91 -9.09 -7.76
N ASP A 74 16.37 -8.25 -8.70
CA ASP A 74 17.37 -8.61 -9.73
C ASP A 74 18.68 -7.82 -9.52
N GLY A 75 19.27 -7.98 -8.35
CA GLY A 75 20.59 -7.46 -8.01
C GLY A 75 21.43 -8.57 -7.38
N ALA A 76 22.06 -9.37 -8.23
CA ALA A 76 23.04 -10.40 -7.88
C ALA A 76 24.31 -9.84 -7.23
#